data_AF-A0A2V4RDQ6-F1
#
_entry.id   AF-A0A2V4RDQ6-F1
#
_cell.length_a   1.000
_cell.length_b   1.000
_cell.length_c   1.000
_cell.angle_alpha   90.00
_cell.angle_beta   90.00
_cell.angle_gamma   90.00
#
_symmetry.space_group_name_H-M   'P 1'
#
loop_
_entity.id
_entity.type
_entity.pdbx_description
1 polymer ?
#
loop_
_entity_poly.entity_id
_entity_poly.type
_entity_poly.pdbx_seq_one_letter_code
_entity_poly.pdbx_strand_id
1 'polypeptide(L)' 'SIRAQGACVVIPQRKNRLDRRPFDKALFKARHLVENFFCKLKEFKRIAMRSDKTDRSFSAMIYLVAAVINSR' A
#
# COMPACT_ATOMS: atom_id res chain seq x y z
N SER A 1 7.08 -21.69 -2.70
CA SER A 1 7.79 -20.64 -1.94
C SER A 1 7.48 -19.29 -2.58
N ILE A 2 7.37 -18.20 -1.82
CA ILE A 2 7.09 -16.83 -2.34
C ILE A 2 8.09 -16.43 -3.45
N ARG A 3 9.35 -16.86 -3.34
CA ARG A 3 10.37 -16.67 -4.40
C ARG A 3 10.07 -17.45 -5.68
N ALA A 4 9.44 -18.63 -5.57
CA ALA A 4 9.02 -19.42 -6.73
C ALA A 4 7.82 -18.81 -7.47
N GLN A 5 7.15 -17.82 -6.86
CA GLN A 5 6.10 -17.02 -7.48
C GLN A 5 6.65 -15.70 -8.05
N GLY A 6 7.98 -15.54 -8.14
CA GLY A 6 8.63 -14.32 -8.64
C GLY A 6 8.64 -13.14 -7.66
N ALA A 7 8.17 -13.33 -6.43
CA ALA A 7 8.09 -12.24 -5.45
C ALA A 7 9.38 -12.12 -4.61
N CYS A 8 9.89 -10.88 -4.51
CA CYS A 8 11.03 -10.54 -3.67
C CYS A 8 10.63 -10.43 -2.19
N VAL A 9 11.43 -11.04 -1.31
CA VAL A 9 11.22 -10.96 0.14
C VAL A 9 11.81 -9.64 0.64
N VAL A 10 10.95 -8.65 0.86
CA VAL A 10 11.34 -7.32 1.35
C VAL A 10 10.77 -6.99 2.72
N ILE A 11 9.94 -7.87 3.28
CA ILE A 11 9.41 -7.70 4.63
C ILE A 11 10.45 -8.24 5.62
N PRO A 12 10.84 -7.45 6.64
CA PRO A 12 11.74 -7.90 7.68
C PRO A 12 11.11 -9.05 8.46
N GLN A 13 11.96 -10.00 8.85
CA GLN A 13 11.54 -11.11 9.70
C GLN A 13 11.34 -10.65 11.14
N ARG A 14 10.57 -11.41 11.94
CA ARG A 14 10.42 -11.15 13.38
C ARG A 14 11.80 -11.10 14.05
N LYS A 15 11.98 -10.17 15.00
CA LYS A 15 13.27 -9.89 15.65
C LYS A 15 13.94 -11.13 16.27
N ASN A 16 13.14 -12.07 16.77
CA ASN A 16 13.56 -13.28 17.50
C ASN A 16 13.93 -14.46 16.59
N ARG A 17 13.98 -14.28 15.27
CA ARG A 17 14.36 -15.34 14.35
C ARG A 17 15.88 -15.59 14.43
N LEU A 18 16.26 -16.83 14.73
CA LEU A 18 17.67 -17.26 14.84
C LEU A 18 18.40 -17.15 13.49
N ASP A 19 17.80 -17.69 12.43
CA ASP A 19 18.31 -17.59 11.06
C ASP A 19 17.69 -16.36 10.36
N ARG A 20 18.46 -15.28 10.21
CA ARG A 20 18.02 -14.06 9.52
C ARG A 20 18.37 -14.14 8.04
N ARG A 21 17.35 -14.06 7.20
CA ARG A 21 17.50 -14.01 5.74
C ARG A 21 17.78 -12.57 5.30
N PRO A 22 18.62 -12.37 4.28
CA PRO A 22 18.80 -11.05 3.67
C PRO A 22 17.46 -10.58 3.08
N PHE A 23 17.15 -9.31 3.33
CA PHE A 23 16.02 -8.59 2.75
C PHE A 23 16.48 -7.18 2.36
N ASP A 24 15.82 -6.60 1.38
CA ASP A 24 16.13 -5.24 0.92
C ASP A 24 15.55 -4.21 1.90
N LYS A 25 16.42 -3.62 2.72
CA LYS A 25 16.06 -2.57 3.68
C LYS A 25 15.63 -1.28 2.99
N ALA A 26 16.21 -0.94 1.84
CA ALA A 26 15.86 0.28 1.12
C ALA A 26 14.46 0.16 0.51
N LEU A 27 14.16 -1.00 -0.10
CA LEU A 27 12.81 -1.26 -0.62
C LEU A 27 11.77 -1.37 0.51
N PHE A 28 12.14 -1.99 1.64
CA PHE A 28 11.26 -1.99 2.82
C PHE A 28 10.98 -0.58 3.32
N LYS A 29 12.01 0.27 3.37
CA LYS A 29 11.85 1.67 3.74
C LYS A 29 10.90 2.36 2.77
N ALA A 30 11.06 2.17 1.46
CA ALA A 30 10.18 2.77 0.44
C ALA A 30 8.69 2.42 0.59
N ARG A 31 8.34 1.32 1.27
CA ARG A 31 6.94 0.94 1.58
C ARG A 31 6.13 2.06 2.24
N HIS A 32 6.76 2.89 3.07
CA HIS A 32 6.08 4.02 3.73
C HIS A 32 5.40 4.99 2.75
N LEU A 33 5.93 5.13 1.52
CA LEU A 33 5.32 6.00 0.49
C LEU A 33 3.94 5.50 0.08
N VAL A 34 3.83 4.18 -0.13
CA VAL A 34 2.57 3.51 -0.46
C VAL A 34 1.60 3.55 0.71
N GLU A 35 2.09 3.32 1.94
CA GLU A 35 1.28 3.43 3.16
C GLU A 35 0.72 4.84 3.36
N ASN A 36 1.56 5.88 3.18
CA ASN A 36 1.16 7.28 3.27
C ASN A 36 0.10 7.62 2.23
N PHE A 37 0.26 7.13 0.99
CA PHE A 37 -0.74 7.31 -0.07
C PHE A 37 -2.10 6.73 0.34
N PHE A 38 -2.15 5.48 0.82
CA PHE A 38 -3.41 4.88 1.26
C PHE A 38 -3.97 5.49 2.53
N CYS A 39 -3.12 5.99 3.43
CA CYS A 39 -3.55 6.74 4.60
C CYS A 39 -4.33 8.00 4.17
N LYS A 40 -3.73 8.82 3.30
CA LYS A 40 -4.38 10.02 2.72
C LYS A 40 -5.64 9.66 1.94
N LEU A 41 -5.62 8.59 1.15
CA LEU A 41 -6.79 8.13 0.40
C LEU A 41 -7.98 7.82 1.33
N LYS A 42 -7.71 7.27 2.52
CA LYS A 42 -8.71 6.94 3.53
C LYS A 42 -9.15 8.11 4.40
N GLU A 43 -8.53 9.29 4.30
CA GLU A 43 -9.05 10.51 4.93
C GLU A 43 -10.38 10.94 4.29
N PHE A 44 -10.62 10.55 3.03
CA PHE A 44 -11.84 10.84 2.31
C PHE A 44 -12.95 9.89 2.76
N LYS A 45 -13.90 10.43 3.57
CA LYS A 45 -15.03 9.67 4.16
C LYS A 45 -15.77 8.79 3.15
N ARG A 46 -15.99 9.27 1.91
CA ARG A 46 -16.67 8.49 0.85
C ARG A 46 -15.92 7.23 0.47
N ILE A 47 -14.59 7.30 0.43
CA ILE A 47 -13.72 6.16 0.15
C ILE A 47 -13.65 5.24 1.37
N ALA A 48 -13.37 5.80 2.56
CA ALA A 48 -13.23 5.03 3.80
C ALA A 48 -14.48 4.21 4.15
N MET A 49 -15.67 4.80 3.97
CA MET A 49 -16.94 4.14 4.25
C MET A 49 -17.49 3.31 3.09
N ARG A 50 -16.84 3.35 1.92
CA ARG A 50 -17.39 2.81 0.66
C ARG A 50 -18.85 3.23 0.46
N SER A 51 -19.12 4.53 0.54
CA SER A 51 -20.50 5.05 0.54
C SER A 51 -21.13 5.17 -0.85
N ASP A 52 -20.36 4.98 -1.92
CA ASP A 52 -20.86 5.08 -3.29
C ASP A 52 -21.71 3.85 -3.65
N LYS A 53 -22.88 4.09 -4.25
CA LYS A 53 -23.85 3.05 -4.60
C LYS A 53 -23.37 2.11 -5.71
N THR A 54 -22.51 2.58 -6.60
CA THR A 54 -22.01 1.80 -7.74
C THR A 54 -20.49 1.71 -7.72
N ASP A 55 -19.97 0.59 -8.20
CA ASP A 55 -18.52 0.39 -8.32
C ASP A 55 -17.87 1.38 -9.29
N ARG A 56 -18.62 1.85 -10.31
CA ARG A 56 -18.16 2.89 -11.23
C ARG A 56 -17.97 4.23 -10.52
N SER A 57 -18.92 4.64 -9.68
CA SER A 57 -18.79 5.87 -8.90
C SER A 57 -17.67 5.77 -7.87
N PHE A 58 -17.55 4.63 -7.21
CA PHE A 58 -16.49 4.38 -6.23
C PHE A 58 -15.10 4.42 -6.87
N SER A 59 -14.90 3.74 -8.00
CA SER A 59 -13.64 3.74 -8.73
C SER A 59 -13.28 5.13 -9.27
N ALA A 60 -14.25 5.87 -9.83
CA ALA A 60 -14.04 7.25 -10.25
C ALA A 60 -13.57 8.14 -9.09
N MET A 61 -14.14 7.96 -7.89
CA MET A 61 -13.69 8.68 -6.70
C MET A 61 -12.28 8.30 -6.26
N ILE A 62 -11.92 7.02 -6.31
CA ILE A 62 -10.54 6.59 -6.03
C ILE A 62 -9.57 7.27 -7.00
N TYR A 63 -9.85 7.28 -8.31
CA TYR A 63 -8.97 7.90 -9.30
C TYR A 63 -8.87 9.41 -9.13
N LEU A 64 -9.99 10.09 -8.88
CA LEU A 64 -10.00 11.53 -8.64
C LEU A 64 -9.15 11.90 -7.42
N VAL A 65 -9.36 11.22 -6.29
CA VAL A 65 -8.60 11.50 -5.07
C VAL A 65 -7.12 11.14 -5.24
N ALA A 66 -6.82 10.02 -5.92
CA ALA A 66 -5.44 9.66 -6.25
C ALA A 66 -4.72 10.74 -7.06
N ALA A 67 -5.39 11.32 -8.06
CA ALA A 67 -4.85 12.43 -8.84
C ALA A 67 -4.58 13.67 -7.98
N VAL A 68 -5.50 14.01 -7.06
CA VAL A 68 -5.34 15.15 -6.13
C VAL A 68 -4.19 14.93 -5.13
N ILE A 69 -4.00 13.71 -4.63
CA ILE A 69 -2.89 13.38 -3.73
C ILE A 69 -1.55 13.50 -4.45
N ASN A 70 -1.49 13.13 -5.73
CA ASN A 70 -0.27 13.13 -6.56
C ASN A 70 -0.02 14.46 -7.30
N SER A 71 -0.95 15.41 -7.29
CA SER A 71 -0.79 16.72 -7.93
C SER A 71 -0.14 17.77 -7.03
N ARG A 72 0.19 17.41 -5.79
CA ARG A 72 0.88 18.25 -4.80
C ARG A 72 2.33 17.81 -4.68
#